data_AF-A0A7V9AE60-F1
#
_entry.id   AF-A0A7V9AE60-F1
#
_cell.length_a   1.000
_cell.length_b   1.000
_cell.length_c   1.000
_cell.angle_alpha   90.00
_cell.angle_beta   90.00
_cell.angle_gamma   90.00
#
_symmetry.space_group_name_H-M   'P 1'
#
loop_
_entity.id
_entity.type
_entity.pdbx_description
1 polymer ?
#
loop_
_entity_poly.entity_id
_entity_poly.type
_entity_poly.pdbx_seq_one_letter_code
_entity_poly.pdbx_strand_id
1 'polypeptide(L)'
;MLAEPTGEYNLSELFGGDIGLGDVRAHADALPFMADRRLVIVHGLLGRLAGASKPAARRGKSARTRATATPVRDNDALEALLDYLPLIPPSTALVLVEDALDPAIVAGRLPPERAHIHAYDRPRPGDLGRWIERRAKHHGGKLEAAAVRQLAQLAPDDLGLLDGEICKLVTYADGRAVTPDDVELLSVTPEVTIFGLLDA
;
A
#
# COMPACT_ATOMS: atom_id res chain seq x y z
N MET A 1 6.82 17.18 -0.10
CA MET A 1 8.10 16.44 -0.20
C MET A 1 8.48 16.22 -1.65
N LEU A 2 7.73 15.44 -2.45
CA LEU A 2 8.03 15.29 -3.90
C LEU A 2 7.77 16.56 -4.73
N ALA A 3 6.85 17.42 -4.29
CA ALA A 3 6.58 18.70 -4.95
C ALA A 3 7.58 19.82 -4.59
N GLU A 4 8.50 19.56 -3.67
CA GLU A 4 9.53 20.54 -3.27
C GLU A 4 10.79 20.36 -4.14
N PRO A 5 11.53 21.44 -4.45
CA PRO A 5 12.83 21.33 -5.09
C PRO A 5 13.72 20.36 -4.32
N THR A 6 14.42 19.44 -5.01
CA THR A 6 15.30 18.41 -4.41
C THR A 6 14.60 17.34 -3.55
N GLY A 7 13.27 17.26 -3.60
CA GLY A 7 12.48 16.28 -2.87
C GLY A 7 12.85 14.82 -3.14
N GLU A 8 13.26 14.52 -4.37
CA GLU A 8 13.74 13.18 -4.79
C GLU A 8 14.97 12.69 -4.01
N TYR A 9 15.86 13.58 -3.58
CA TYR A 9 17.06 13.19 -2.79
C TYR A 9 16.71 12.80 -1.35
N ASN A 10 15.52 13.20 -0.90
CA ASN A 10 15.00 12.93 0.44
C ASN A 10 13.92 11.84 0.45
N LEU A 11 13.73 11.14 -0.67
CA LEU A 11 12.89 9.95 -0.76
C LEU A 11 13.77 8.72 -1.03
N SER A 12 13.51 7.62 -0.35
CA SER A 12 14.07 6.32 -0.70
C SER A 12 12.99 5.27 -0.59
N GLU A 13 12.85 4.48 -1.64
CA GLU A 13 11.88 3.39 -1.70
C GLU A 13 12.63 2.09 -1.92
N LEU A 14 12.45 1.16 -0.99
CA LEU A 14 13.17 -0.12 -0.95
C LEU A 14 12.17 -1.25 -1.19
N PHE A 15 12.41 -2.02 -2.24
CA PHE A 15 11.69 -3.26 -2.59
C PHE A 15 12.69 -4.39 -2.91
N GLY A 16 12.34 -5.63 -2.58
CA GLY A 16 13.20 -6.79 -2.83
C GLY A 16 13.33 -7.74 -1.64
N GLY A 17 13.60 -9.01 -1.94
CA GLY A 17 13.75 -10.06 -0.93
C GLY A 17 15.08 -10.03 -0.16
N ASP A 18 16.04 -9.26 -0.66
CA ASP A 18 17.39 -9.07 -0.14
C ASP A 18 17.54 -7.90 0.84
N ILE A 19 16.53 -7.02 0.92
CA ILE A 19 16.54 -5.88 1.86
C ILE A 19 16.68 -6.37 3.29
N GLY A 20 17.62 -5.82 4.04
CA GLY A 20 17.80 -6.11 5.45
C GLY A 20 17.80 -4.84 6.31
N LEU A 21 17.99 -5.04 7.61
CA LEU A 21 18.20 -3.95 8.56
C LEU A 21 19.38 -3.03 8.15
N GLY A 22 20.41 -3.60 7.53
CA GLY A 22 21.56 -2.83 7.04
C GLY A 22 21.15 -1.75 6.04
N ASP A 23 20.28 -2.10 5.08
CA ASP A 23 19.76 -1.16 4.09
C ASP A 23 18.86 -0.12 4.74
N VAL A 24 17.95 -0.56 5.63
CA VAL A 24 17.08 0.37 6.37
C VAL A 24 17.91 1.42 7.11
N ARG A 25 18.96 1.00 7.84
CA ARG A 25 19.87 1.91 8.54
C ARG A 25 20.60 2.85 7.61
N ALA A 26 21.15 2.33 6.50
CA ALA A 26 21.88 3.14 5.53
C ALA A 26 21.04 4.31 4.98
N HIS A 27 19.73 4.10 4.80
CA HIS A 27 18.82 5.13 4.33
C HIS A 27 18.22 5.99 5.45
N ALA A 28 17.82 5.38 6.57
CA ALA A 28 17.10 6.07 7.64
C ALA A 28 18.02 6.91 8.55
N ASP A 29 19.28 6.53 8.70
CA ASP A 29 20.26 7.29 9.50
C ASP A 29 20.96 8.39 8.70
N ALA A 30 20.77 8.43 7.37
CA ALA A 30 21.34 9.46 6.51
C ALA A 30 20.67 10.82 6.74
N LEU A 31 21.49 11.87 6.89
CA LEU A 31 20.99 13.24 7.01
C LEU A 31 20.16 13.62 5.77
N PRO A 32 19.02 14.32 5.95
CA PRO A 32 18.30 14.90 4.82
C PRO A 32 19.18 15.89 4.05
N PHE A 33 19.03 15.89 2.73
CA PHE A 33 19.73 16.79 1.82
C PHE A 33 18.96 18.09 1.65
N MET A 34 19.51 19.20 2.14
CA MET A 34 18.93 20.56 2.01
C MET A 34 17.44 20.66 2.40
N ALA A 35 16.99 19.82 3.33
CA ALA A 35 15.63 19.74 3.82
C ALA A 35 15.62 19.38 5.31
N ASP A 36 14.47 19.55 5.97
CA ASP A 36 14.34 19.22 7.40
C ASP A 36 14.09 17.72 7.65
N ARG A 37 13.55 17.01 6.65
CA ARG A 37 13.07 15.63 6.79
C ARG A 37 13.41 14.78 5.57
N ARG A 38 13.55 13.48 5.80
CA ARG A 38 13.65 12.41 4.80
C ARG A 38 12.51 11.41 4.96
N LEU A 39 12.02 10.84 3.85
CA LEU A 39 11.07 9.74 3.82
C LEU A 39 11.75 8.47 3.29
N VAL A 40 11.66 7.39 4.06
CA VAL A 40 12.12 6.07 3.67
C VAL A 40 10.92 5.13 3.66
N ILE A 41 10.63 4.50 2.53
CA ILE A 41 9.54 3.54 2.36
C ILE A 41 10.17 2.18 2.13
N VAL A 42 9.75 1.17 2.89
CA VAL A 42 10.25 -0.19 2.78
C VAL A 42 9.07 -1.14 2.62
N HIS A 43 9.11 -1.96 1.57
CA HIS A 43 8.03 -2.87 1.22
C HIS A 43 8.35 -4.31 1.67
N GLY A 44 7.41 -4.93 2.38
CA GLY A 44 7.39 -6.38 2.68
C GLY A 44 8.48 -6.88 3.62
N LEU A 45 9.15 -6.00 4.39
CA LEU A 45 10.27 -6.36 5.24
C LEU A 45 9.80 -7.03 6.54
N LEU A 46 8.88 -6.40 7.26
CA LEU A 46 8.41 -6.92 8.55
C LEU A 46 7.68 -8.26 8.37
N GLY A 47 6.78 -8.36 7.41
CA GLY A 47 6.04 -9.58 7.14
C GLY A 47 6.97 -10.74 6.75
N ARG A 48 8.03 -10.47 5.98
CA ARG A 48 9.04 -11.48 5.63
C ARG A 48 9.84 -11.94 6.85
N LEU A 49 10.38 -11.00 7.64
CA LEU A 49 11.17 -11.34 8.83
C LEU A 49 10.35 -12.06 9.91
N ALA A 50 9.06 -11.74 10.01
CA ALA A 50 8.12 -12.43 10.89
C ALA A 50 7.63 -13.80 10.37
N GLY A 51 8.09 -14.23 9.19
CA GLY A 51 7.69 -15.52 8.60
C GLY A 51 6.27 -15.54 8.02
N ALA A 52 5.65 -14.37 7.79
CA ALA A 52 4.34 -14.24 7.16
C ALA A 52 4.38 -14.42 5.62
N SER A 53 5.56 -14.58 5.03
CA SER A 53 5.69 -14.99 3.63
C SER A 53 5.12 -16.41 3.45
N LYS A 54 4.11 -16.57 2.58
CA LYS A 54 3.61 -17.88 2.11
C LYS A 54 4.80 -18.81 1.83
N PRO A 55 4.74 -20.12 2.15
CA PRO A 55 5.80 -21.05 1.79
C PRO A 55 5.91 -21.09 0.27
N ALA A 56 6.92 -20.42 -0.28
CA ALA A 56 7.28 -20.59 -1.68
C ALA A 56 7.60 -22.08 -1.86
N ALA A 57 6.92 -22.68 -2.84
CA ALA A 57 7.02 -24.08 -3.18
C ALA A 57 8.47 -24.53 -3.23
N ARG A 58 8.74 -25.61 -2.50
CA ARG A 58 9.97 -26.42 -2.53
C ARG A 58 10.43 -26.63 -3.97
N ARG A 59 11.44 -25.89 -4.44
CA ARG A 59 12.08 -26.21 -5.72
C ARG A 59 13.55 -25.83 -5.79
N GLY A 60 14.39 -26.86 -5.64
CA GLY A 60 15.65 -26.97 -6.37
C GLY A 60 16.93 -26.78 -5.56
N LYS A 61 17.61 -27.90 -5.27
CA LYS A 61 19.05 -27.93 -5.02
C LYS A 61 19.79 -27.37 -6.25
N SER A 62 20.56 -26.30 -6.09
CA SER A 62 21.78 -26.09 -6.86
C SER A 62 22.80 -25.29 -6.06
N ALA A 63 24.07 -25.59 -6.29
CA ALA A 63 25.18 -25.41 -5.37
C ALA A 63 26.04 -24.17 -5.65
N ARG A 64 26.62 -23.62 -4.55
CA ARG A 64 27.84 -22.79 -4.39
C ARG A 64 27.87 -21.45 -5.18
N THR A 65 28.20 -20.31 -4.57
CA THR A 65 29.52 -20.03 -3.98
C THR A 65 29.52 -18.75 -3.11
N ARG A 66 30.03 -18.88 -1.87
CA ARG A 66 30.80 -17.93 -1.04
C ARG A 66 30.29 -16.48 -0.81
N ALA A 67 29.76 -16.24 0.39
CA ALA A 67 30.10 -15.07 1.22
C ALA A 67 29.98 -15.46 2.69
N THR A 68 31.00 -15.12 3.48
CA THR A 68 31.09 -15.34 4.92
C THR A 68 30.21 -14.34 5.65
N ALA A 69 28.96 -14.74 5.91
CA ALA A 69 28.15 -14.20 6.99
C ALA A 69 27.40 -15.40 7.57
N THR A 70 27.47 -15.59 8.89
CA THR A 70 26.61 -16.55 9.58
C THR A 70 25.17 -16.22 9.18
N PRO A 71 24.35 -17.18 8.69
CA PRO A 71 22.97 -16.87 8.33
C PRO A 71 22.27 -16.40 9.60
N VAL A 72 22.02 -15.10 9.69
CA VAL A 72 21.16 -14.52 10.72
C VAL A 72 19.80 -15.17 10.52
N ARG A 73 19.24 -15.80 11.56
CA ARG A 73 17.91 -16.38 11.47
C ARG A 73 16.92 -15.22 11.30
N ASP A 74 15.88 -15.39 10.51
CA ASP A 74 14.90 -14.32 10.26
C ASP A 74 14.34 -13.72 11.56
N ASN A 75 14.21 -14.53 12.62
CA ASN A 75 13.83 -14.08 13.95
C ASN A 75 14.85 -13.14 14.62
N ASP A 76 16.16 -13.41 14.47
CA ASP A 76 17.20 -12.55 15.02
C ASP A 76 17.24 -11.21 14.25
N ALA A 77 17.00 -11.26 12.93
CA ALA A 77 16.89 -10.07 12.10
C ALA A 77 15.63 -9.25 12.42
N LEU A 78 14.51 -9.90 12.73
CA LEU A 78 13.28 -9.25 13.20
C LEU A 78 13.52 -8.51 14.51
N GLU A 79 14.08 -9.19 15.52
CA GLU A 79 14.37 -8.57 16.82
C GLU A 79 15.32 -7.38 16.66
N ALA A 80 16.38 -7.53 15.84
CA ALA A 80 17.31 -6.44 15.57
C ALA A 80 16.65 -5.24 14.85
N LEU A 81 15.67 -5.50 13.97
CA LEU A 81 14.87 -4.44 13.34
C LEU A 81 13.99 -3.75 14.39
N LEU A 82 13.24 -4.50 15.18
CA LEU A 82 12.36 -3.96 16.23
C LEU A 82 13.12 -3.09 17.24
N ASP A 83 14.33 -3.51 17.62
CA ASP A 83 15.20 -2.75 18.53
C ASP A 83 15.75 -1.46 17.88
N TYR A 84 15.82 -1.42 16.55
CA TYR A 84 16.26 -0.23 15.81
C TYR A 84 15.14 0.80 15.61
N LEU A 85 13.86 0.39 15.47
CA LEU A 85 12.76 1.32 15.16
C LEU A 85 12.65 2.51 16.15
N PRO A 86 12.85 2.36 17.47
CA PRO A 86 12.86 3.50 18.39
C PRO A 86 14.04 4.47 18.19
N LEU A 87 15.11 4.02 17.54
CA LEU A 87 16.35 4.78 17.33
C LEU A 87 16.35 5.63 16.06
N ILE A 88 15.33 5.48 15.20
CA ILE A 88 15.21 6.25 13.96
C ILE A 88 15.35 7.75 14.26
N PRO A 89 16.20 8.50 13.54
CA PRO A 89 16.37 9.92 13.76
C PRO A 89 15.04 10.67 13.63
N PRO A 90 14.80 11.74 14.41
CA PRO A 90 13.60 12.56 14.23
C PRO A 90 13.53 13.14 12.81
N SER A 91 14.66 13.38 12.16
CA SER A 91 14.72 13.84 10.76
C SER A 91 14.21 12.82 9.73
N THR A 92 13.87 11.60 10.12
CA THR A 92 13.45 10.53 9.21
C THR A 92 12.05 10.04 9.53
N ALA A 93 11.19 10.01 8.52
CA ALA A 93 9.95 9.25 8.52
C ALA A 93 10.20 7.90 7.84
N LEU A 94 10.07 6.80 8.59
CA LEU A 94 10.11 5.44 8.05
C LEU A 94 8.67 4.93 7.87
N VAL A 95 8.35 4.44 6.68
CA VAL A 95 7.08 3.80 6.37
C VAL A 95 7.37 2.35 5.98
N LEU A 96 6.80 1.42 6.74
CA LEU A 96 6.86 -0.01 6.45
C LEU A 96 5.53 -0.40 5.81
N VAL A 97 5.56 -0.78 4.54
CA VAL A 97 4.39 -1.17 3.75
C VAL A 97 4.34 -2.68 3.70
N GLU A 98 3.30 -3.27 4.27
CA GLU A 98 3.17 -4.72 4.40
C GLU A 98 1.82 -5.16 3.83
N ASP A 99 1.81 -6.18 2.97
CA ASP A 99 0.57 -6.78 2.45
C ASP A 99 -0.24 -7.45 3.57
N ALA A 100 0.46 -8.03 4.54
CA ALA A 100 -0.11 -8.65 5.72
C ALA A 100 0.88 -8.52 6.88
N LEU A 101 0.37 -8.01 8.01
CA LEU A 101 1.13 -7.89 9.25
C LEU A 101 0.19 -8.22 10.41
N ASP A 102 0.61 -9.11 11.30
CA ASP A 102 -0.01 -9.21 12.62
C ASP A 102 0.46 -8.00 13.47
N PRO A 103 -0.43 -7.07 13.87
CA PRO A 103 -0.05 -5.93 14.67
C PRO A 103 0.63 -6.32 16.00
N ALA A 104 0.41 -7.54 16.50
CA ALA A 104 1.08 -8.05 17.69
C ALA A 104 2.60 -8.11 17.56
N ILE A 105 3.15 -8.22 16.33
CA ILE A 105 4.60 -8.22 16.07
C ILE A 105 5.26 -6.90 16.50
N VAL A 106 4.56 -5.78 16.29
CA VAL A 106 5.07 -4.43 16.59
C VAL A 106 4.44 -3.84 17.86
N ALA A 107 3.42 -4.48 18.42
CA ALA A 107 2.72 -4.04 19.61
C ALA A 107 3.67 -3.89 20.80
N GLY A 108 3.67 -2.71 21.43
CA GLY A 108 4.50 -2.43 22.60
C GLY A 108 6.00 -2.27 22.33
N ARG A 109 6.46 -2.49 21.09
CA ARG A 109 7.87 -2.25 20.67
C ARG A 109 8.08 -0.82 20.16
N LEU A 110 7.00 -0.15 19.75
CA LEU A 110 7.04 1.19 19.17
C LEU A 110 6.50 2.25 20.13
N PRO A 111 7.14 3.43 20.25
CA PRO A 111 6.60 4.52 21.04
C PRO A 111 5.30 5.03 20.42
N PRO A 112 4.16 5.07 21.14
CA PRO A 112 2.86 5.42 20.57
C PRO A 112 2.79 6.86 20.04
N GLU A 113 3.65 7.75 20.53
CA GLU A 113 3.78 9.13 20.06
C GLU A 113 4.59 9.26 18.75
N ARG A 114 5.33 8.21 18.37
CA ARG A 114 6.28 8.23 17.24
C ARG A 114 5.95 7.23 16.14
N ALA A 115 4.98 6.34 16.36
CA ALA A 115 4.61 5.30 15.41
C ALA A 115 3.09 5.19 15.26
N HIS A 116 2.66 5.02 14.01
CA HIS A 116 1.27 4.87 13.64
C HIS A 116 1.09 3.61 12.80
N ILE A 117 0.07 2.82 13.12
CA ILE A 117 -0.30 1.62 12.38
C ILE A 117 -1.64 1.89 11.72
N HIS A 118 -1.67 1.80 10.39
CA HIS A 118 -2.86 2.00 9.59
C HIS A 118 -3.18 0.71 8.84
N ALA A 119 -4.31 0.11 9.17
CA ALA A 119 -4.84 -1.03 8.42
C ALA A 119 -5.67 -0.53 7.23
N TYR A 120 -5.36 -1.03 6.05
CA TYR A 120 -6.07 -0.72 4.80
C TYR A 120 -6.84 -1.95 4.32
N ASP A 121 -7.70 -2.48 5.20
CA ASP A 121 -8.48 -3.67 4.91
C ASP A 121 -9.49 -3.42 3.79
N ARG A 122 -9.59 -4.40 2.90
CA ARG A 122 -10.65 -4.42 1.90
C ARG A 122 -12.02 -4.48 2.59
N PRO A 123 -13.01 -3.65 2.19
CA PRO A 123 -14.34 -3.73 2.78
C PRO A 123 -14.92 -5.12 2.54
N ARG A 124 -15.61 -5.66 3.55
CA ARG A 124 -16.37 -6.89 3.38
C ARG A 124 -17.47 -6.68 2.34
N PRO A 125 -17.99 -7.73 1.69
CA PRO A 125 -19.04 -7.58 0.67
C PRO A 125 -20.25 -6.74 1.14
N GLY A 126 -20.68 -6.90 2.39
CA GLY A 126 -21.77 -6.11 2.97
C GLY A 126 -21.44 -4.63 3.25
N ASP A 127 -20.16 -4.28 3.33
CA ASP A 127 -19.67 -2.93 3.63
C ASP A 127 -19.30 -2.13 2.36
N LEU A 128 -19.31 -2.75 1.18
CA LEU A 128 -18.88 -2.13 -0.08
C LEU A 128 -19.70 -0.87 -0.41
N GLY A 129 -21.03 -0.92 -0.26
CA GLY A 129 -21.88 0.25 -0.49
C GLY A 129 -21.49 1.44 0.39
N ARG A 130 -21.22 1.19 1.68
CA ARG A 130 -20.77 2.22 2.62
C ARG A 130 -19.36 2.73 2.26
N TRP A 131 -18.49 1.87 1.73
CA TRP A 131 -17.19 2.29 1.22
C TRP A 131 -17.34 3.24 0.01
N ILE A 132 -18.21 2.91 -0.95
CA ILE A 132 -18.52 3.75 -2.13
C ILE A 132 -19.00 5.14 -1.69
N GLU A 133 -19.96 5.19 -0.76
CA GLU A 133 -20.49 6.47 -0.25
C GLU A 133 -19.42 7.31 0.44
N ARG A 134 -18.54 6.68 1.24
CA ARG A 134 -17.42 7.40 1.87
C ARG A 134 -16.43 7.92 0.83
N ARG A 135 -16.17 7.14 -0.22
CA ARG A 135 -15.23 7.52 -1.26
C ARG A 135 -15.77 8.68 -2.11
N ALA A 136 -17.06 8.71 -2.37
CA ALA A 136 -17.68 9.84 -3.03
C ALA A 136 -17.62 11.13 -2.22
N LYS A 137 -17.85 11.03 -0.90
CA LYS A 137 -17.68 12.17 0.01
C LYS A 137 -16.24 12.66 0.03
N HIS A 138 -15.26 11.76 -0.05
CA HIS A 138 -13.85 12.13 -0.17
C HIS A 138 -13.58 12.95 -1.43
N HIS A 139 -14.26 12.63 -2.54
CA HIS A 139 -14.22 13.41 -3.79
C HIS A 139 -15.15 14.64 -3.78
N GLY A 140 -15.77 14.97 -2.65
CA GLY A 140 -16.65 16.14 -2.51
C GLY A 140 -18.09 15.95 -3.04
N GLY A 141 -18.47 14.72 -3.39
CA GLY A 141 -19.77 14.40 -3.97
C GLY A 141 -20.68 13.55 -3.09
N LYS A 142 -21.82 13.18 -3.67
CA LYS A 142 -22.81 12.26 -3.08
C LYS A 142 -23.46 11.43 -4.18
N LEU A 143 -23.91 10.23 -3.84
CA LEU A 143 -24.61 9.32 -4.74
C LEU A 143 -26.01 9.05 -4.21
N GLU A 144 -26.93 8.78 -5.14
CA GLU A 144 -28.19 8.13 -4.80
C GLU A 144 -27.98 6.66 -4.46
N ALA A 145 -28.87 6.09 -3.64
CA ALA A 145 -28.76 4.70 -3.20
C ALA A 145 -28.78 3.70 -4.36
N ALA A 146 -29.46 4.02 -5.47
CA ALA A 146 -29.49 3.17 -6.65
C ALA A 146 -28.16 3.21 -7.43
N ALA A 147 -27.51 4.36 -7.52
CA ALA A 147 -26.18 4.50 -8.14
C ALA A 147 -25.12 3.73 -7.34
N VAL A 148 -25.18 3.79 -6.00
CA VAL A 148 -24.30 3.00 -5.12
C VAL A 148 -24.44 1.49 -5.40
N ARG A 149 -25.68 1.00 -5.56
CA ARG A 149 -25.94 -0.42 -5.87
C ARG A 149 -25.39 -0.83 -7.22
N GLN A 150 -25.55 0.01 -8.25
CA GLN A 150 -25.00 -0.28 -9.59
C GLN A 150 -23.46 -0.31 -9.57
N LEU A 151 -22.83 0.69 -8.95
CA LEU A 151 -21.36 0.73 -8.82
C LEU A 151 -20.80 -0.48 -8.07
N ALA A 152 -21.49 -0.94 -7.02
CA ALA A 152 -21.11 -2.14 -6.28
C ALA A 152 -21.14 -3.42 -7.15
N GLN A 153 -21.87 -3.42 -8.26
CA GLN A 153 -21.95 -4.54 -9.20
C GLN A 153 -20.92 -4.45 -10.33
N LEU A 154 -20.43 -3.25 -10.68
CA LEU A 154 -19.51 -3.06 -11.81
C LEU A 154 -18.12 -3.63 -11.57
N ALA A 155 -17.55 -3.39 -10.38
CA ALA A 155 -16.20 -3.82 -10.04
C ALA A 155 -16.07 -4.10 -8.53
N PRO A 156 -16.78 -5.11 -7.99
CA PRO A 156 -16.73 -5.41 -6.55
C PRO A 156 -15.32 -5.79 -6.07
N ASP A 157 -14.47 -6.22 -6.99
CA ASP A 157 -13.11 -6.72 -6.74
C ASP A 157 -11.98 -5.73 -6.94
N ASP A 158 -12.23 -4.61 -7.62
CA ASP A 158 -11.23 -3.61 -7.92
C ASP A 158 -11.64 -2.25 -7.34
N LEU A 159 -11.19 -1.98 -6.12
CA LEU A 159 -11.44 -0.71 -5.45
C LEU A 159 -10.73 0.47 -6.13
N GLY A 160 -9.64 0.23 -6.86
CA GLY A 160 -8.91 1.28 -7.57
C GLY A 160 -9.69 1.75 -8.80
N LEU A 161 -10.19 0.79 -9.58
CA LEU A 161 -11.12 1.06 -10.68
C LEU A 161 -12.38 1.75 -10.15
N LEU A 162 -12.99 1.19 -9.11
CA LEU A 162 -14.21 1.73 -8.52
C LEU A 162 -14.02 3.16 -8.00
N ASP A 163 -12.85 3.47 -7.42
CA ASP A 163 -12.50 4.82 -7.01
C ASP A 163 -12.40 5.79 -8.20
N GLY A 164 -11.74 5.38 -9.28
CA GLY A 164 -11.64 6.16 -10.52
C GLY A 164 -13.01 6.47 -11.11
N GLU A 165 -13.90 5.46 -11.14
CA GLU A 165 -15.28 5.61 -11.59
C GLU A 165 -16.07 6.58 -10.71
N ILE A 166 -15.94 6.47 -9.37
CA ILE A 166 -16.59 7.40 -8.44
C ILE A 166 -16.08 8.83 -8.64
N CYS A 167 -14.77 9.03 -8.78
CA CYS A 167 -14.18 10.35 -9.02
C CYS A 167 -14.73 10.98 -10.31
N LYS A 168 -14.78 10.20 -11.40
CA LYS A 168 -15.35 10.62 -12.69
C LYS A 168 -16.81 11.03 -12.56
N LEU A 169 -17.63 10.19 -11.93
CA LEU A 169 -19.07 10.43 -11.76
C LEU A 169 -19.35 11.65 -10.89
N VAL A 170 -18.62 11.79 -9.77
CA VAL A 170 -18.73 12.96 -8.88
C VAL A 170 -18.34 14.24 -9.62
N THR A 171 -17.26 14.20 -10.40
CA THR A 171 -16.82 15.34 -11.22
C THR A 171 -17.86 15.71 -12.27
N TYR A 172 -18.44 14.73 -12.97
CA TYR A 172 -19.49 14.95 -13.97
C TYR A 172 -20.78 15.54 -13.36
N ALA A 173 -21.13 15.09 -12.15
CA ALA A 173 -22.32 15.54 -11.45
C ALA A 173 -22.25 17.01 -11.00
N ASP A 174 -21.04 17.57 -10.86
CA ASP A 174 -20.80 18.99 -10.54
C ASP A 174 -21.68 19.52 -9.39
N GLY A 175 -21.58 18.85 -8.24
CA GLY A 175 -22.28 19.22 -7.00
C GLY A 175 -23.70 18.65 -6.85
N ARG A 176 -24.32 18.10 -7.92
CA ARG A 176 -25.56 17.32 -7.80
C ARG A 176 -25.28 15.89 -7.29
N ALA A 177 -26.32 15.17 -6.89
CA ALA A 177 -26.16 13.75 -6.57
C ALA A 177 -25.97 12.93 -7.85
N VAL A 178 -25.02 12.01 -7.85
CA VAL A 178 -24.88 11.03 -8.94
C VAL A 178 -26.08 10.09 -8.93
N THR A 179 -26.74 9.97 -10.08
CA THR A 179 -27.92 9.14 -10.30
C THR A 179 -27.54 7.80 -10.97
N PRO A 180 -28.46 6.83 -11.02
CA PRO A 180 -28.25 5.60 -11.79
C PRO A 180 -27.95 5.85 -13.27
N ASP A 181 -28.61 6.83 -13.87
CA ASP A 181 -28.43 7.19 -15.28
C ASP A 181 -27.01 7.70 -15.56
N ASP A 182 -26.39 8.39 -14.60
CA ASP A 182 -24.99 8.81 -14.72
C ASP A 182 -24.05 7.62 -14.74
N VAL A 183 -24.32 6.63 -13.88
CA VAL A 183 -23.54 5.40 -13.80
C VAL A 183 -23.63 4.65 -15.13
N GLU A 184 -24.83 4.49 -15.67
CA GLU A 184 -25.06 3.85 -16.98
C GLU A 184 -24.38 4.60 -18.12
N LEU A 185 -24.47 5.93 -18.13
CA LEU A 185 -23.88 6.77 -19.19
C LEU A 185 -22.35 6.72 -19.21
N LEU A 186 -21.71 6.76 -18.05
CA LEU A 186 -20.26 7.00 -17.96
C LEU A 186 -19.43 5.80 -17.56
N SER A 187 -20.05 4.77 -16.96
CA SER A 187 -19.33 3.62 -16.38
C SER A 187 -19.40 2.38 -17.26
N VAL A 188 -19.62 2.56 -18.57
CA VAL A 188 -19.54 1.48 -19.56
C VAL A 188 -18.15 0.85 -19.48
N THR A 189 -18.07 -0.36 -18.95
CA THR A 189 -16.82 -1.13 -18.92
C THR A 189 -16.44 -1.50 -20.35
N PRO A 190 -15.16 -1.33 -20.74
CA PRO A 190 -14.63 -1.91 -21.97
C PRO A 190 -14.44 -3.43 -21.79
N GLU A 191 -15.52 -4.17 -21.53
CA GLU A 191 -15.59 -5.61 -21.80
C GLU A 191 -16.03 -5.88 -23.25
N VAL A 192 -16.16 -4.84 -24.08
CA VAL A 192 -16.24 -5.03 -25.53
C VAL A 192 -14.83 -5.31 -26.08
N THR A 193 -14.43 -6.58 -25.94
CA THR A 193 -13.97 -7.38 -27.07
C THR A 193 -12.63 -7.00 -27.73
N ILE A 194 -11.51 -6.98 -26.99
CA ILE A 194 -10.19 -7.20 -27.65
C ILE A 194 -10.01 -8.67 -28.05
N PHE A 195 -10.75 -9.61 -27.43
CA PHE A 195 -10.67 -11.04 -27.75
C PHE A 195 -11.64 -11.56 -28.82
N GLY A 196 -12.59 -10.75 -29.31
CA GLY A 196 -13.49 -11.17 -30.39
C GLY A 196 -13.12 -10.66 -31.79
N LEU A 197 -11.94 -10.05 -31.94
CA LEU A 197 -11.41 -9.66 -33.25
C LEU A 197 -10.40 -10.68 -33.84
N LEU A 198 -10.15 -11.79 -33.15
CA LEU A 198 -9.24 -12.86 -33.59
C LEU A 198 -9.95 -14.10 -34.16
N ASP A 199 -11.29 -14.15 -34.11
CA ASP A 199 -12.12 -15.25 -34.63
C ASP A 199 -13.10 -14.80 -35.72
N ALA A 200 -12.72 -13.82 -36.55
CA ALA A 200 -13.47 -13.39 -37.74
C ALA A 200 -12.68 -13.62 -39.04
#